data_AF-A0A061NF10-F1
#
_entry.id   AF-A0A061NF10-F1
#
_cell.length_a   1.000
_cell.length_b   1.000
_cell.length_c   1.000
_cell.angle_alpha   90.00
_cell.angle_beta   90.00
_cell.angle_gamma   90.00
#
_symmetry.space_group_name_H-M   'P 1'
#
loop_
_entity.id
_entity.type
_entity.pdbx_description
1 polymer ?
#
loop_
_entity_poly.entity_id
_entity_poly.type
_entity_poly.pdbx_seq_one_letter_code
_entity_poly.pdbx_strand_id
1 'polypeptide(L)'
;MRKERLKLVIVFVLVAMSALLALAGPFIVGMSIDRFIATGEVNGFVWMLGLLLIVYLFHSLTVWLQQFVMIGISQRTVYRLRSQLFDHLLQLPIRFFDRSEQGDLMSRVNNDIENVSNTLNSSVIQVFTSVITLLGIVIVMLYLSPILTLVAMLVVPMMFFGIRWITKRTRVLFKEQQSHLGELNGYSEEAISAHSITKMFSQEDQMIERFQEKNATLRETGFWAQVYSG
;
A
#
# COMPACT_ATOMS: atom_id res chain seq x y z
N MET A 1 -11.36 -14.19 22.35
CA MET A 1 -10.16 -14.47 21.52
C MET A 1 -10.29 -15.71 20.61
N ARG A 2 -10.80 -16.86 21.08
CA ARG A 2 -10.91 -18.11 20.29
C ARG A 2 -11.73 -17.98 18.98
N LYS A 3 -12.83 -17.21 19.00
CA LYS A 3 -13.67 -16.94 17.81
C LYS A 3 -12.97 -16.11 16.73
N GLU A 4 -12.12 -15.15 17.10
CA GLU A 4 -11.36 -14.34 16.12
C GLU A 4 -10.18 -15.12 15.54
N ARG A 5 -9.52 -15.97 16.34
CA ARG A 5 -8.49 -16.90 15.83
C ARG A 5 -9.04 -17.85 14.78
N LEU A 6 -10.26 -18.36 14.98
CA LEU A 6 -10.92 -19.22 13.98
C LEU A 6 -11.20 -18.47 12.68
N LYS A 7 -11.67 -17.22 12.74
CA LYS A 7 -11.91 -16.39 11.54
C LYS A 7 -10.61 -16.09 10.79
N LEU A 8 -9.51 -15.86 11.49
CA LEU A 8 -8.19 -15.68 10.86
C LEU A 8 -7.73 -16.94 10.12
N VAL A 9 -7.95 -18.13 10.69
CA VAL A 9 -7.66 -19.40 10.00
C VAL A 9 -8.53 -19.54 8.75
N ILE A 10 -9.82 -19.19 8.83
CA ILE A 10 -10.72 -19.20 7.67
C ILE A 10 -10.19 -18.25 6.57
N VAL A 11 -9.80 -17.03 6.92
CA VAL A 11 -9.20 -16.08 5.97
C VAL A 11 -7.95 -16.68 5.31
N PHE A 12 -7.06 -17.29 6.09
CA PHE A 12 -5.84 -17.90 5.55
C PHE A 12 -6.14 -19.03 4.55
N VAL A 13 -7.13 -19.87 4.84
CA VAL A 13 -7.58 -20.93 3.93
C VAL A 13 -8.20 -20.34 2.65
N LEU A 14 -9.00 -19.28 2.77
CA LEU A 14 -9.58 -18.57 1.63
C LEU A 14 -8.48 -17.94 0.76
N VAL A 15 -7.47 -17.32 1.37
CA VAL A 15 -6.31 -16.77 0.64
C VAL A 15 -5.61 -17.87 -0.15
N ALA A 16 -5.30 -19.00 0.49
CA ALA A 16 -4.66 -20.12 -0.20
C ALA A 16 -5.50 -20.66 -1.37
N MET A 17 -6.82 -20.81 -1.17
CA MET A 17 -7.75 -21.23 -2.22
C MET A 17 -7.82 -20.23 -3.38
N SER A 18 -7.89 -18.93 -3.08
CA SER A 18 -7.90 -17.88 -4.11
C SER A 18 -6.61 -17.88 -4.93
N ALA A 19 -5.45 -18.06 -4.29
CA ALA A 19 -4.17 -18.12 -4.99
C ALA A 19 -4.12 -19.31 -5.96
N LEU A 20 -4.61 -20.48 -5.55
CA LEU A 20 -4.71 -21.66 -6.43
C LEU A 20 -5.67 -21.40 -7.62
N LEU A 21 -6.82 -20.77 -7.37
CA LEU A 21 -7.78 -20.44 -8.43
C LEU A 21 -7.23 -19.37 -9.40
N ALA A 22 -6.46 -18.40 -8.89
CA ALA A 22 -5.79 -17.39 -9.72
C ALA A 22 -4.78 -18.03 -10.68
N LEU A 23 -4.09 -19.09 -10.25
CA LEU A 23 -3.15 -19.85 -11.06
C LEU A 23 -3.83 -20.77 -12.08
N ALA A 24 -5.02 -21.28 -11.75
CA ALA A 24 -5.79 -22.13 -12.66
C ALA A 24 -6.18 -21.38 -13.94
N GLY A 25 -6.44 -20.08 -13.88
CA GLY A 25 -6.80 -19.25 -15.04
C GLY A 25 -5.77 -19.32 -16.18
N PRO A 26 -4.52 -18.86 -15.98
CA PRO A 26 -3.46 -18.93 -16.99
C PRO A 26 -3.18 -20.36 -17.48
N PHE A 27 -3.27 -21.36 -16.60
CA PHE A 27 -3.07 -22.76 -16.97
C PHE A 27 -4.17 -23.29 -17.90
N ILE A 28 -5.44 -23.00 -17.59
CA ILE A 28 -6.59 -23.35 -18.43
C ILE A 28 -6.50 -22.62 -19.78
N VAL A 29 -6.12 -21.35 -19.77
CA VAL A 29 -5.93 -20.56 -21.00
C VAL A 29 -4.83 -21.18 -21.87
N GLY A 30 -3.66 -21.50 -21.28
CA GLY A 30 -2.58 -22.19 -22.00
C GLY A 30 -3.03 -23.52 -22.62
N MET A 31 -3.69 -24.36 -21.83
CA MET A 31 -4.25 -25.63 -22.33
C MET A 31 -5.30 -25.43 -23.44
N SER A 32 -6.09 -24.36 -23.36
CA SER A 32 -7.09 -24.02 -24.37
C SER A 32 -6.44 -23.66 -25.70
N ILE A 33 -5.33 -22.90 -25.64
CA ILE A 33 -4.55 -22.53 -26.82
C ILE A 33 -3.96 -23.79 -27.46
N ASP A 34 -3.30 -24.63 -26.67
CA ASP A 34 -2.58 -25.81 -27.18
C ASP A 34 -3.52 -26.87 -27.76
N ARG A 35 -4.71 -27.07 -27.17
CA ARG A 35 -5.62 -28.18 -27.55
C ARG A 35 -6.70 -27.83 -28.56
N PHE A 36 -7.16 -26.57 -28.62
CA PHE A 36 -8.28 -26.17 -29.48
C PHE A 36 -7.86 -25.17 -30.54
N ILE A 37 -7.06 -24.16 -30.17
CA ILE A 37 -6.67 -23.11 -31.11
C ILE A 37 -5.56 -23.59 -32.04
N ALA A 38 -4.55 -24.27 -31.52
CA ALA A 38 -3.42 -24.79 -32.31
C ALA A 38 -3.81 -25.94 -33.25
N THR A 39 -4.81 -26.75 -32.86
CA THR A 39 -5.30 -27.91 -33.62
C THR A 39 -6.44 -27.57 -34.58
N GLY A 40 -7.09 -26.41 -34.40
CA GLY A 40 -8.29 -26.02 -35.15
C GLY A 40 -9.56 -26.76 -34.73
N GLU A 41 -9.52 -27.59 -33.68
CA GLU A 41 -10.67 -28.32 -33.17
C GLU A 41 -11.52 -27.44 -32.26
N VAL A 42 -12.78 -27.22 -32.64
CA VAL A 42 -13.74 -26.41 -31.85
C VAL A 42 -14.56 -27.24 -30.85
N ASN A 43 -14.52 -28.56 -30.98
CA ASN A 43 -15.31 -29.48 -30.16
C ASN A 43 -14.76 -29.52 -28.73
N GLY A 44 -15.45 -28.89 -27.78
CA GLY A 44 -15.05 -28.82 -26.37
C GLY A 44 -14.51 -27.46 -25.92
N PHE A 45 -14.29 -26.53 -26.86
CA PHE A 45 -13.84 -25.17 -26.54
C PHE A 45 -14.86 -24.42 -25.67
N VAL A 46 -16.17 -24.55 -25.97
CA VAL A 46 -17.26 -23.93 -25.18
C VAL A 46 -17.29 -24.48 -23.75
N TRP A 47 -17.06 -25.78 -23.56
CA TRP A 47 -16.96 -26.38 -22.22
C TRP A 47 -15.77 -25.82 -21.44
N MET A 48 -14.63 -25.63 -22.10
CA MET A 48 -13.44 -25.05 -21.49
C MET A 48 -13.65 -23.58 -21.10
N LEU A 49 -14.34 -22.79 -21.94
CA LEU A 49 -14.76 -21.43 -21.59
C LEU A 49 -15.72 -21.41 -20.40
N GLY A 50 -16.66 -22.36 -20.33
CA GLY A 50 -17.55 -22.53 -19.17
C GLY A 50 -16.77 -22.85 -17.89
N LEU A 51 -15.77 -23.74 -17.97
CA LEU A 51 -14.87 -24.05 -16.85
C LEU A 51 -14.08 -22.81 -16.40
N LEU A 52 -13.52 -22.05 -17.34
CA LEU A 52 -12.78 -20.82 -17.06
C LEU A 52 -13.67 -19.79 -16.35
N LEU A 53 -14.91 -19.62 -16.83
CA LEU A 53 -15.89 -18.74 -16.19
C LEU A 53 -16.16 -19.17 -14.75
N ILE A 54 -16.39 -20.47 -14.52
CA ILE A 54 -16.61 -21.02 -13.17
C ILE A 54 -15.40 -20.74 -12.28
N VAL A 55 -14.18 -21.00 -12.75
CA VAL A 55 -12.95 -20.73 -11.99
C VAL A 55 -12.85 -19.26 -11.60
N TYR A 56 -13.13 -18.32 -12.52
CA TYR A 56 -13.10 -16.90 -12.20
C TYR A 56 -14.22 -16.45 -11.26
N LEU A 57 -15.42 -17.05 -11.37
CA LEU A 57 -16.50 -16.80 -10.42
C LEU A 57 -16.13 -17.26 -9.00
N PHE A 58 -15.59 -18.47 -8.86
CA PHE A 58 -15.12 -18.99 -7.58
C PHE A 58 -13.93 -18.20 -7.03
N HIS A 59 -13.00 -17.78 -7.90
CA HIS A 59 -11.89 -16.92 -7.52
C HIS A 59 -12.40 -15.61 -6.93
N SER A 60 -13.28 -14.91 -7.67
CA SER A 60 -13.89 -13.65 -7.25
C SER A 60 -14.67 -13.81 -5.93
N LEU A 61 -15.47 -14.88 -5.80
CA LEU A 61 -16.21 -15.18 -4.58
C LEU A 61 -15.29 -15.39 -3.38
N THR A 62 -14.19 -16.12 -3.56
CA THR A 62 -13.20 -16.38 -2.50
C THR A 62 -12.51 -15.09 -2.06
N VAL A 63 -12.11 -14.25 -3.02
CA VAL A 63 -11.51 -12.93 -2.77
C VAL A 63 -12.50 -12.00 -2.05
N TRP A 64 -13.77 -12.02 -2.43
CA TRP A 64 -14.80 -11.24 -1.75
C TRP A 64 -15.03 -11.73 -0.31
N LEU A 65 -15.14 -13.05 -0.11
CA LEU A 65 -15.36 -13.65 1.21
C LEU A 65 -14.21 -13.36 2.18
N GLN A 66 -12.95 -13.49 1.75
CA GLN A 66 -11.81 -13.18 2.62
C GLN A 66 -11.81 -11.72 3.04
N GLN A 67 -12.12 -10.79 2.13
CA GLN A 67 -12.17 -9.36 2.42
C GLN A 67 -13.31 -9.04 3.38
N PHE A 68 -14.50 -9.60 3.15
CA PHE A 68 -15.66 -9.41 4.00
C PHE A 68 -15.40 -9.88 5.44
N VAL A 69 -14.82 -11.07 5.61
CA VAL A 69 -14.47 -11.61 6.93
C VAL A 69 -13.44 -10.73 7.61
N MET A 70 -12.42 -10.28 6.88
CA MET A 70 -11.32 -9.48 7.44
C MET A 70 -11.76 -8.07 7.85
N ILE A 71 -12.64 -7.42 7.07
CA ILE A 71 -13.29 -6.17 7.47
C ILE A 71 -13.98 -6.34 8.82
N GLY A 72 -14.73 -7.41 9.00
CA GLY A 72 -15.37 -7.70 10.28
C GLY A 72 -14.38 -7.89 11.44
N ILE A 73 -13.23 -8.55 11.22
CA ILE A 73 -12.19 -8.73 12.25
C ILE A 73 -11.53 -7.39 12.58
N SER A 74 -11.16 -6.61 11.57
CA SER A 74 -10.50 -5.32 11.72
C SER A 74 -11.37 -4.33 12.48
N GLN A 75 -12.63 -4.15 12.07
CA GLN A 75 -13.55 -3.21 12.72
C GLN A 75 -13.82 -3.59 14.19
N ARG A 76 -13.95 -4.88 14.51
CA ARG A 76 -14.06 -5.33 15.91
C ARG A 76 -12.79 -5.05 16.72
N THR A 77 -11.63 -5.12 16.09
CA THR A 77 -10.34 -4.83 16.73
C THR A 77 -10.21 -3.34 17.00
N VAL A 78 -10.50 -2.50 16.01
CA VAL A 78 -10.56 -1.04 16.12
C VAL A 78 -11.53 -0.60 17.21
N TYR A 79 -12.74 -1.16 17.24
CA TYR A 79 -13.73 -0.86 18.27
C TYR A 79 -13.19 -1.17 19.68
N ARG A 80 -12.56 -2.34 19.85
CA ARG A 80 -11.95 -2.71 21.14
C ARG A 80 -10.81 -1.77 21.52
N LEU A 81 -9.93 -1.44 20.58
CA LEU A 81 -8.81 -0.52 20.82
C LEU A 81 -9.31 0.87 21.22
N ARG A 82 -10.31 1.42 20.50
CA ARG A 82 -10.92 2.72 20.84
C ARG A 82 -11.57 2.70 22.20
N SER A 83 -12.36 1.67 22.52
CA SER A 83 -12.98 1.54 23.84
C SER A 83 -11.93 1.49 24.95
N GLN A 84 -10.92 0.63 24.81
CA GLN A 84 -9.87 0.47 25.82
C GLN A 84 -9.02 1.74 26.00
N LEU A 85 -8.70 2.43 24.90
CA LEU A 85 -7.99 3.70 24.96
C LEU A 85 -8.83 4.77 25.64
N PHE A 86 -10.12 4.87 25.29
CA PHE A 86 -11.01 5.84 25.90
C PHE A 86 -11.19 5.58 27.40
N ASP A 87 -11.44 4.33 27.79
CA ASP A 87 -11.55 3.93 29.20
C ASP A 87 -10.26 4.24 29.97
N HIS A 88 -9.10 4.03 29.35
CA HIS A 88 -7.82 4.35 29.96
C HIS A 88 -7.60 5.87 30.09
N LEU A 89 -7.93 6.65 29.05
CA LEU A 89 -7.82 8.11 29.06
C LEU A 89 -8.68 8.72 30.18
N LEU A 90 -9.87 8.19 30.44
CA LEU A 90 -10.74 8.66 31.52
C LEU A 90 -10.18 8.39 32.92
N GLN A 91 -9.25 7.46 33.09
CA GLN A 91 -8.62 7.13 34.37
C GLN A 91 -7.32 7.89 34.61
N LEU A 92 -6.81 8.63 33.62
CA LEU A 92 -5.55 9.36 33.74
C LEU A 92 -5.71 10.65 34.55
N PRO A 93 -4.70 11.02 35.36
CA PRO A 93 -4.73 12.26 36.13
C PRO A 93 -4.61 13.48 35.21
N ILE A 94 -5.21 14.60 35.61
CA ILE A 94 -5.20 15.87 34.86
C ILE A 94 -3.76 16.30 34.43
N ARG A 95 -2.76 16.05 35.29
CA ARG A 95 -1.34 16.31 35.01
C ARG A 95 -0.79 15.62 33.75
N PHE A 96 -1.41 14.53 33.29
CA PHE A 96 -1.05 13.89 32.04
C PHE A 96 -1.41 14.80 30.85
N PHE A 97 -2.61 15.38 30.89
CA PHE A 97 -3.13 16.27 29.86
C PHE A 97 -2.40 17.62 29.84
N ASP A 98 -1.88 18.09 30.97
CA ASP A 98 -1.05 19.31 31.04
C ASP A 98 0.32 19.17 30.36
N ARG A 99 0.81 17.93 30.16
CA ARG A 99 2.13 17.64 29.58
C ARG A 99 2.09 17.24 28.11
N SER A 100 0.91 16.90 27.60
CA SER A 100 0.71 16.43 26.23
C SER A 100 -0.03 17.47 25.41
N GLU A 101 0.48 17.82 24.23
CA GLU A 101 -0.30 18.62 23.29
C GLU A 101 -1.59 17.87 22.93
N GLN A 102 -2.73 18.52 23.11
CA GLN A 102 -4.04 17.91 22.90
C GLN A 102 -4.22 17.39 21.47
N GLY A 103 -3.50 17.98 20.51
CA GLY A 103 -3.41 17.52 19.12
C GLY A 103 -2.66 16.21 18.93
N ASP A 104 -1.55 15.97 19.65
CA ASP A 104 -0.78 14.71 19.55
C ASP A 104 -1.60 13.53 20.09
N LEU A 105 -2.34 13.73 21.18
CA LEU A 105 -3.24 12.72 21.72
C LEU A 105 -4.35 12.34 20.73
N MET A 106 -5.05 13.33 20.15
CA MET A 106 -6.11 13.04 19.18
C MET A 106 -5.57 12.47 17.86
N SER A 107 -4.37 12.87 17.45
CA SER A 107 -3.67 12.27 16.30
C SER A 107 -3.42 10.78 16.53
N ARG A 108 -2.83 10.40 17.67
CA ARG A 108 -2.55 8.99 17.98
C ARG A 108 -3.82 8.15 18.08
N VAL A 109 -4.85 8.66 18.75
CA VAL A 109 -6.12 7.92 18.92
C VAL A 109 -6.82 7.69 17.59
N ASN A 110 -6.74 8.63 16.64
CA ASN A 110 -7.41 8.47 15.35
C ASN A 110 -6.50 7.79 14.33
N ASN A 111 -5.33 8.36 14.05
CA ASN A 111 -4.42 7.95 12.98
C ASN A 111 -3.76 6.60 13.28
N ASP A 112 -3.28 6.34 14.50
CA ASP A 112 -2.60 5.06 14.79
C ASP A 112 -3.61 3.90 14.78
N ILE A 113 -4.81 4.13 15.32
CA ILE A 113 -5.87 3.12 15.29
C ILE A 113 -6.34 2.85 13.86
N GLU A 114 -6.44 3.88 13.02
CA GLU A 114 -6.77 3.72 11.60
C GLU A 114 -5.67 2.99 10.84
N ASN A 115 -4.39 3.28 11.13
CA ASN A 115 -3.25 2.54 10.57
C ASN A 115 -3.31 1.06 10.97
N VAL A 116 -3.68 0.73 12.22
CA VAL A 116 -3.91 -0.66 12.65
C VAL A 116 -5.06 -1.28 11.86
N SER A 117 -6.17 -0.55 11.65
CA SER A 117 -7.30 -0.99 10.84
C SER A 117 -6.89 -1.37 9.42
N ASN A 118 -6.14 -0.48 8.76
CA ASN A 118 -5.69 -0.64 7.39
C ASN A 118 -4.70 -1.80 7.25
N THR A 119 -3.78 -1.92 8.22
CA THR A 119 -2.82 -3.02 8.27
C THR A 119 -3.54 -4.37 8.36
N LEU A 120 -4.55 -4.48 9.23
CA LEU A 120 -5.34 -5.70 9.40
C LEU A 120 -6.21 -6.00 8.17
N ASN A 121 -6.83 -4.98 7.58
CA ASN A 121 -7.77 -5.15 6.45
C ASN A 121 -7.08 -5.56 5.16
N SER A 122 -5.96 -4.92 4.82
CA SER A 122 -5.40 -5.01 3.48
C SER A 122 -3.98 -5.52 3.49
N SER A 123 -3.09 -4.94 4.30
CA SER A 123 -1.66 -5.28 4.27
C SER A 123 -1.40 -6.74 4.62
N VAL A 124 -2.04 -7.25 5.68
CA VAL A 124 -1.88 -8.65 6.10
C VAL A 124 -2.36 -9.61 5.01
N ILE A 125 -3.57 -9.41 4.48
CA ILE A 125 -4.11 -10.24 3.38
C ILE A 125 -3.19 -10.19 2.17
N GLN A 126 -2.78 -8.99 1.78
CA GLN A 126 -1.96 -8.78 0.59
C GLN A 126 -0.61 -9.48 0.72
N VAL A 127 0.07 -9.38 1.86
CA VAL A 127 1.35 -10.08 2.08
C VAL A 127 1.20 -11.58 1.91
N PHE A 128 0.21 -12.20 2.57
CA PHE A 128 -0.02 -13.64 2.43
C PHE A 128 -0.42 -14.04 1.02
N THR A 129 -1.31 -13.27 0.39
CA THR A 129 -1.74 -13.49 -1.00
C THR A 129 -0.56 -13.41 -1.94
N SER A 130 0.28 -12.37 -1.83
CA SER A 130 1.46 -12.17 -2.66
C SER A 130 2.48 -13.29 -2.48
N VAL A 131 2.75 -13.72 -1.25
CA VAL A 131 3.72 -14.81 -0.99
C VAL A 131 3.22 -16.14 -1.55
N ILE A 132 1.97 -16.51 -1.26
CA ILE A 132 1.39 -17.78 -1.74
C ILE A 132 1.27 -17.77 -3.27
N THR A 133 0.81 -16.66 -3.85
CA THR A 133 0.71 -16.51 -5.31
C THR A 133 2.08 -16.57 -5.96
N LEU A 134 3.08 -15.86 -5.43
CA LEU A 134 4.45 -15.90 -5.96
C LEU A 134 5.02 -17.32 -5.93
N LEU A 135 4.92 -18.01 -4.79
CA LEU A 135 5.39 -19.39 -4.66
C LEU A 135 4.64 -20.31 -5.62
N GLY A 136 3.32 -20.18 -5.71
CA GLY A 136 2.49 -20.98 -6.61
C GLY A 136 2.82 -20.73 -8.09
N ILE A 137 3.02 -19.47 -8.51
CA ILE A 137 3.45 -19.13 -9.87
C ILE A 137 4.79 -19.80 -10.16
N VAL A 138 5.78 -19.65 -9.29
CA VAL A 138 7.13 -20.22 -9.49
C VAL A 138 7.07 -21.74 -9.58
N ILE A 139 6.31 -22.41 -8.72
CA ILE A 139 6.13 -23.88 -8.74
C ILE A 139 5.49 -24.31 -10.06
N VAL A 140 4.42 -23.65 -10.50
CA VAL A 140 3.72 -23.97 -11.75
C VAL A 140 4.63 -23.73 -12.97
N MET A 141 5.38 -22.63 -12.98
CA MET A 141 6.33 -22.32 -14.05
C MET A 141 7.43 -23.38 -14.14
N LEU A 142 8.04 -23.77 -13.01
CA LEU A 142 9.05 -24.82 -12.95
C LEU A 142 8.51 -26.17 -13.42
N TYR A 143 7.26 -26.49 -13.08
CA TYR A 143 6.58 -27.71 -13.53
C TYR A 143 6.36 -27.72 -15.05
N LEU A 144 5.97 -26.58 -15.63
CA LEU A 144 5.73 -26.46 -17.08
C LEU A 144 7.03 -26.45 -17.89
N SER A 145 7.99 -25.59 -17.55
CA SER A 145 9.29 -25.51 -18.22
C SER A 145 10.35 -24.84 -17.33
N PRO A 146 11.30 -25.62 -16.79
CA PRO A 146 12.39 -25.08 -15.98
C PRO A 146 13.26 -24.07 -16.75
N ILE A 147 13.48 -24.31 -18.05
CA ILE A 147 14.34 -23.46 -18.89
C ILE A 147 13.69 -22.09 -19.09
N LEU A 148 12.41 -22.06 -19.48
CA LEU A 148 11.68 -20.81 -19.69
C LEU A 148 11.55 -20.03 -18.39
N THR A 149 11.38 -20.74 -17.27
CA THR A 149 11.35 -20.14 -15.94
C THR A 149 12.66 -19.44 -15.59
N LEU A 150 13.81 -20.06 -15.87
CA LEU A 150 15.11 -19.45 -15.60
C LEU A 150 15.31 -18.17 -16.43
N VAL A 151 14.91 -18.18 -17.70
CA VAL A 151 14.93 -16.99 -18.55
C VAL A 151 14.00 -15.89 -18.01
N ALA A 152 12.78 -16.24 -17.60
CA ALA A 152 11.86 -15.27 -17.00
C ALA A 152 12.38 -14.71 -15.66
N MET A 153 13.02 -15.56 -14.85
CA MET A 153 13.61 -15.16 -13.56
C MET A 153 14.80 -14.22 -13.72
N LEU A 154 15.45 -14.12 -14.89
CA LEU A 154 16.47 -13.09 -15.16
C LEU A 154 15.90 -11.66 -15.19
N VAL A 155 14.59 -11.51 -15.44
CA VAL A 155 13.93 -10.19 -15.39
C VAL A 155 13.89 -9.66 -13.96
N VAL A 156 13.76 -10.54 -12.96
CA VAL A 156 13.69 -10.15 -11.54
C VAL A 156 14.93 -9.40 -11.04
N PRO A 157 16.18 -9.91 -11.19
CA PRO A 157 17.36 -9.17 -10.80
C PRO A 157 17.55 -7.90 -11.64
N MET A 158 17.22 -7.93 -12.94
CA MET A 158 17.29 -6.74 -13.79
C MET A 158 16.37 -5.61 -13.26
N MET A 159 15.11 -5.94 -12.94
CA MET A 159 14.18 -5.02 -12.29
C MET A 159 14.68 -4.57 -10.92
N PHE A 160 15.21 -5.49 -10.11
CA PHE A 160 15.74 -5.16 -8.79
C PHE A 160 16.87 -4.13 -8.87
N PHE A 161 17.82 -4.30 -9.79
CA PHE A 161 18.90 -3.33 -10.00
C PHE A 161 18.39 -1.99 -10.52
N GLY A 162 17.45 -2.02 -11.48
CA GLY A 162 16.80 -0.80 -12.00
C GLY A 162 16.08 -0.02 -10.90
N ILE A 163 15.18 -0.68 -10.16
CA ILE A 163 14.45 -0.08 -9.04
C ILE A 163 15.42 0.44 -7.98
N ARG A 164 16.42 -0.36 -7.58
CA ARG A 164 17.41 0.06 -6.57
C ARG A 164 18.18 1.31 -7.01
N TRP A 165 18.53 1.41 -8.29
CA TRP A 165 19.21 2.58 -8.85
C TRP A 165 18.31 3.82 -8.81
N ILE A 166 17.04 3.69 -9.22
CA ILE A 166 16.04 4.76 -9.16
C ILE A 166 15.81 5.19 -7.70
N THR A 167 15.39 4.28 -6.83
CA THR A 167 15.03 4.57 -5.44
C THR A 167 16.19 5.22 -4.67
N LYS A 168 17.44 4.83 -4.92
CA LYS A 168 18.60 5.44 -4.26
C LYS A 168 18.73 6.93 -4.59
N ARG A 169 18.47 7.33 -5.85
CA ARG A 169 18.53 8.73 -6.29
C ARG A 169 17.31 9.52 -5.81
N THR A 170 16.13 8.96 -6.03
CA THR A 170 14.86 9.55 -5.61
C THR A 170 14.84 9.83 -4.11
N ARG A 171 15.31 8.89 -3.27
CA ARG A 171 15.34 9.07 -1.80
C ARG A 171 16.14 10.30 -1.35
N VAL A 172 17.25 10.62 -2.02
CA VAL A 172 18.08 11.79 -1.67
C VAL A 172 17.34 13.08 -2.02
N LEU A 173 16.82 13.16 -3.24
CA LEU A 173 16.09 14.34 -3.73
C LEU A 173 14.80 14.60 -2.95
N PHE A 174 14.03 13.57 -2.60
CA PHE A 174 12.85 13.72 -1.76
C PHE A 174 13.21 14.21 -0.33
N LYS A 175 14.38 13.83 0.19
CA LYS A 175 14.85 14.33 1.48
C LYS A 175 15.21 15.82 1.40
N GLU A 176 15.89 16.24 0.33
CA GLU A 176 16.21 17.66 0.08
C GLU A 176 14.95 18.48 -0.15
N GLN A 177 14.03 18.00 -0.99
CA GLN A 177 12.72 18.62 -1.23
C GLN A 177 11.96 18.81 0.09
N GLN A 178 11.91 17.79 0.95
CA GLN A 178 11.25 17.90 2.25
C GLN A 178 11.91 18.93 3.17
N SER A 179 13.24 19.06 3.11
CA SER A 179 13.98 20.09 3.85
C SER A 179 13.60 21.49 3.38
N HIS A 180 13.66 21.74 2.06
CA HIS A 180 13.30 23.04 1.48
C HIS A 180 11.83 23.40 1.67
N LEU A 181 10.94 22.41 1.62
CA LEU A 181 9.52 22.58 1.94
C LEU A 181 9.33 22.99 3.40
N GLY A 182 10.06 22.36 4.33
CA GLY A 182 10.06 22.74 5.75
C GLY A 182 10.56 24.17 5.98
N GLU A 183 11.65 24.56 5.32
CA GLU A 183 12.17 25.94 5.39
C GLU A 183 11.19 26.97 4.81
N LEU A 184 10.54 26.66 3.69
CA LEU A 184 9.54 27.54 3.09
C LEU A 184 8.32 27.68 4.00
N ASN A 185 7.81 26.58 4.55
CA ASN A 185 6.67 26.59 5.46
C ASN A 185 6.98 27.33 6.76
N GLY A 186 8.14 27.11 7.37
CA GLY A 186 8.56 27.84 8.57
C GLY A 186 8.70 29.34 8.30
N TYR A 187 9.26 29.70 7.14
CA TYR A 187 9.31 31.10 6.71
C TYR A 187 7.92 31.70 6.49
N SER A 188 6.98 30.96 5.89
CA SER A 188 5.60 31.41 5.74
C SER A 188 4.89 31.59 7.08
N GLU A 189 5.09 30.68 8.03
CA GLU A 189 4.51 30.76 9.38
C GLU A 189 5.04 31.98 10.15
N GLU A 190 6.35 32.23 10.09
CA GLU A 190 6.98 33.43 10.67
C GLU A 190 6.46 34.71 9.99
N ALA A 191 6.37 34.74 8.66
CA ALA A 191 5.87 35.88 7.90
C ALA A 191 4.42 36.23 8.22
N ILE A 192 3.57 35.22 8.39
CA ILE A 192 2.15 35.41 8.77
C ILE A 192 2.06 35.89 10.21
N SER A 193 2.82 35.29 11.13
CA SER A 193 2.81 35.66 12.54
C SER A 193 3.36 37.07 12.77
N ALA A 194 4.36 37.48 12.00
CA ALA A 194 5.00 38.79 12.07
C ALA A 194 4.43 39.83 11.09
N HIS A 195 3.29 39.56 10.45
CA HIS A 195 2.75 40.41 9.36
C HIS A 195 2.56 41.88 9.77
N SER A 196 2.14 42.14 11.00
CA SER A 196 1.98 43.50 11.53
C SER A 196 3.32 44.24 11.63
N ILE A 197 4.39 43.55 12.03
CA ILE A 197 5.75 44.11 12.11
C ILE A 197 6.25 44.40 10.69
N THR A 198 6.10 43.47 9.77
CA THR A 198 6.49 43.65 8.36
C THR A 198 5.83 44.88 7.74
N LYS A 199 4.53 45.07 7.99
CA LYS A 199 3.77 46.26 7.54
C LYS A 199 4.25 47.56 8.17
N MET A 200 4.57 47.55 9.47
CA MET A 200 5.08 48.75 10.17
C MET A 200 6.46 49.20 9.65
N PHE A 201 7.32 48.27 9.25
CA PHE A 201 8.65 48.56 8.73
C PHE A 201 8.74 48.63 7.20
N SER A 202 7.61 48.49 6.50
CA SER A 202 7.51 48.46 5.03
C SER A 202 8.49 47.45 4.38
N GLN A 203 8.58 46.26 4.96
CA GLN A 203 9.52 45.19 4.57
C GLN A 203 8.89 44.13 3.65
N GLU A 204 7.72 44.39 3.06
CA GLU A 204 6.98 43.40 2.28
C GLU A 204 7.77 42.90 1.07
N ASP A 205 8.41 43.81 0.32
CA ASP A 205 9.15 43.46 -0.89
C ASP A 205 10.34 42.55 -0.57
N GLN A 206 11.09 42.85 0.51
CA GLN A 206 12.17 41.98 0.98
C GLN A 206 11.65 40.61 1.43
N MET A 207 10.48 40.55 2.06
CA MET A 207 9.90 39.27 2.46
C MET A 207 9.45 38.44 1.25
N ILE A 208 8.90 39.07 0.22
CA ILE A 208 8.50 38.42 -1.02
C ILE A 208 9.72 37.90 -1.77
N GLU A 209 10.80 38.68 -1.86
CA GLU A 209 12.05 38.26 -2.50
C GLU A 209 12.62 36.99 -1.84
N ARG A 210 12.75 36.98 -0.50
CA ARG A 210 13.19 35.80 0.25
C ARG A 210 12.26 34.59 0.10
N PHE A 211 10.95 34.82 -0.01
CA PHE A 211 9.99 33.74 -0.32
C PHE A 211 10.26 33.15 -1.70
N GLN A 212 10.44 34.01 -2.70
CA GLN A 212 10.69 33.60 -4.08
C GLN A 212 11.99 32.81 -4.23
N GLU A 213 13.05 33.21 -3.54
CA GLU A 213 14.33 32.47 -3.50
C GLU A 213 14.12 31.04 -2.95
N LYS A 214 13.50 30.91 -1.77
CA LYS A 214 13.21 29.60 -1.16
C LYS A 214 12.31 28.76 -2.03
N ASN A 215 11.29 29.37 -2.64
CA ASN A 215 10.36 28.71 -3.55
C ASN A 215 11.06 28.25 -4.83
N ALA A 216 12.03 29.00 -5.35
CA ALA A 216 12.81 28.60 -6.52
C ALA A 216 13.67 27.37 -6.24
N THR A 217 14.34 27.31 -5.08
CA THR A 217 15.11 26.13 -4.65
C THR A 217 14.21 24.90 -4.45
N LEU A 218 13.04 25.08 -3.82
CA LEU A 218 12.06 24.01 -3.68
C LEU A 218 11.54 23.54 -5.06
N ARG A 219 11.31 24.45 -6.00
CA ARG A 219 10.86 24.13 -7.35
C ARG A 219 11.89 23.30 -8.09
N GLU A 220 13.17 23.66 -8.02
CA GLU A 220 14.25 22.93 -8.70
C GLU A 220 14.45 21.52 -8.12
N THR A 221 14.55 21.42 -6.79
CA THR A 221 14.70 20.13 -6.12
C THR A 221 13.47 19.24 -6.30
N GLY A 222 12.27 19.81 -6.24
CA GLY A 222 11.01 19.12 -6.51
C GLY A 222 10.88 18.63 -7.95
N PHE A 223 11.31 19.43 -8.94
CA PHE A 223 11.33 19.02 -10.35
C PHE A 223 12.19 17.77 -10.53
N TRP A 224 13.43 17.78 -10.03
CA TRP A 224 14.32 16.62 -10.14
C TRP A 224 13.80 15.42 -9.34
N ALA A 225 13.26 15.63 -8.13
CA ALA A 225 12.67 14.56 -7.34
C ALA A 225 11.57 13.81 -8.12
N GLN A 226 10.67 14.56 -8.76
CA GLN A 226 9.57 14.00 -9.56
C GLN A 226 10.06 13.32 -10.85
N VAL A 227 11.00 13.94 -11.57
CA VAL A 227 11.56 13.36 -12.82
C VAL A 227 12.25 12.02 -12.55
N TYR A 228 12.96 11.88 -11.43
CA TYR A 228 13.59 10.62 -11.07
C TYR A 228 12.61 9.58 -10.52
N SER A 229 11.49 9.96 -9.90
CA SER A 229 10.49 8.99 -9.42
C SER A 229 9.60 8.43 -10.52
N GLY A 230 9.50 9.11 -11.65
CA GLY A 230 8.49 8.86 -12.68
C GLY A 230 7.31 9.80 -12.53
#